data_AF-A0A8K0WNB5-F1
#
_entry.id   AF-A0A8K0WNB5-F1
#
_cell.length_a   1.000
_cell.length_b   1.000
_cell.length_c   1.000
_cell.angle_alpha   90.00
_cell.angle_beta   90.00
_cell.angle_gamma   90.00
#
_symmetry.space_group_name_H-M   'P 1'
#
loop_
_entity.id
_entity.type
_entity.pdbx_description
1 polymer ?
#
loop_
_entity_poly.entity_id
_entity_poly.type
_entity_poly.pdbx_seq_one_letter_code
_entity_poly.pdbx_strand_id
1 'polypeptide(L)'
;MLDLLVEKSEDPSFPRGYDMTVNVIDVTFDLASLWPGDNDELKKQIHDQLPDRDDGSNKGEDLDIFKWPYSLIVVYAQWVNIPGEPSFSSDLFHKIRDTPHSWLKIVKSTLKHPQPMSEIASWWLFKKKREFPYPYVKRTNTTKELDLSKREWSAWFAERMTEAINTKTLYVSSQLQLYGGTGSMFQKNAGNGTSYCFRDATLGGTWDVFYKGSRKPADDWQDLNDAGMQKHFSPADRRVLWGSYGEWDMKKVWQFYYDEPTYTKLRGIRRKFDPHGLFTANPFCVERADQE
;
A
#
# COMPACT_ATOMS: atom_id res chain seq x y z
N MET A 1 14.10 0.90 1.58
CA MET A 1 12.76 1.51 1.79
C MET A 1 11.84 0.57 2.55
N LEU A 2 11.64 -0.68 2.09
CA LEU A 2 10.83 -1.67 2.81
C LEU A 2 11.32 -1.92 4.24
N ASP A 3 12.64 -1.97 4.47
CA ASP A 3 13.18 -2.12 5.83
C ASP A 3 12.81 -0.96 6.76
N LEU A 4 12.74 0.26 6.24
CA LEU A 4 12.28 1.41 7.02
C LEU A 4 10.78 1.28 7.35
N LEU A 5 9.98 0.79 6.39
CA LEU A 5 8.56 0.52 6.62
C LEU A 5 8.36 -0.55 7.70
N VAL A 6 9.15 -1.62 7.65
CA VAL A 6 9.19 -2.66 8.68
C VAL A 6 9.59 -2.08 10.03
N GLU A 7 10.73 -1.38 10.11
CA GLU A 7 11.22 -0.72 11.33
C GLU A 7 10.11 0.11 11.99
N LYS A 8 9.35 0.89 11.21
CA LYS A 8 8.28 1.73 11.74
C LYS A 8 7.00 0.96 12.08
N SER A 9 6.70 -0.13 11.37
CA SER A 9 5.56 -0.99 11.70
C SER A 9 5.77 -1.77 13.01
N GLU A 10 7.03 -2.12 13.30
CA GLU A 10 7.43 -2.87 14.49
C GLU A 10 7.60 -1.98 15.72
N ASP A 11 7.71 -0.66 15.54
CA ASP A 11 7.90 0.31 16.61
C ASP A 11 6.57 0.62 17.33
N PRO A 12 6.35 0.13 18.57
CA PRO A 12 5.12 0.41 19.32
C PRO A 12 5.00 1.89 19.74
N SER A 13 6.12 2.63 19.70
CA SER A 13 6.20 4.05 20.03
C SER A 13 6.11 4.96 18.80
N PHE A 14 5.92 4.40 17.60
CA PHE A 14 5.77 5.20 16.39
C PHE A 14 4.65 6.24 16.58
N PRO A 15 4.95 7.56 16.48
CA PRO A 15 3.99 8.57 16.90
C PRO A 15 2.83 8.67 15.91
N ARG A 16 1.62 8.87 16.44
CA ARG A 16 0.37 8.94 15.65
C ARG A 16 0.39 10.06 14.61
N GLY A 17 1.13 11.13 14.89
CA GLY A 17 1.26 12.27 14.00
C GLY A 17 1.96 11.93 12.68
N TYR A 18 2.68 10.82 12.59
CA TYR A 18 3.39 10.40 11.38
C TYR A 18 2.61 9.35 10.60
N ASP A 19 2.74 9.43 9.29
CA ASP A 19 2.18 8.45 8.37
C ASP A 19 3.14 8.24 7.19
N MET A 20 3.22 7.00 6.72
CA MET A 20 4.09 6.58 5.63
C MET A 20 3.43 5.48 4.81
N THR A 21 3.44 5.67 3.49
CA THR A 21 3.02 4.68 2.51
C THR A 21 4.13 4.45 1.49
N VAL A 22 4.39 3.19 1.17
CA VAL A 22 5.32 2.81 0.10
C VAL A 22 4.52 2.15 -1.02
N ASN A 23 4.60 2.70 -2.22
CA ASN A 23 3.94 2.14 -3.40
C ASN A 23 5.00 1.63 -4.38
N VAL A 24 4.69 0.52 -5.06
CA VAL A 24 5.46 -0.01 -6.18
C VAL A 24 4.55 -0.04 -7.39
N ILE A 25 4.93 0.68 -8.44
CA ILE A 25 4.10 0.87 -9.62
C ILE A 25 4.94 0.63 -10.85
N ASP A 26 4.47 -0.22 -11.74
CA ASP A 26 5.19 -0.55 -12.96
C ASP A 26 4.93 0.43 -14.14
N VAL A 27 5.80 0.32 -15.15
CA VAL A 27 6.17 1.21 -16.24
C VAL A 27 5.09 2.09 -16.92
N THR A 28 3.79 1.85 -16.79
CA THR A 28 2.78 2.60 -17.61
C THR A 28 2.35 3.96 -17.04
N PHE A 29 3.00 4.46 -16.00
CA PHE A 29 2.69 5.77 -15.43
C PHE A 29 3.62 6.84 -15.99
N ASP A 30 3.03 7.89 -16.56
CA ASP A 30 3.74 9.12 -16.85
C ASP A 30 4.14 9.78 -15.52
N LEU A 31 5.42 10.10 -15.38
CA LEU A 31 6.00 10.71 -14.19
C LEU A 31 5.30 12.05 -13.85
N ALA A 32 4.86 12.83 -14.84
CA ALA A 32 4.11 14.06 -14.58
C ALA A 32 2.74 13.80 -13.93
N SER A 33 2.10 12.67 -14.25
CA SER A 33 0.82 12.29 -13.63
C SER A 33 0.94 11.92 -12.14
N LEU A 34 2.14 11.51 -11.70
CA LEU A 34 2.47 11.19 -10.31
C LEU A 34 3.04 12.39 -9.55
N TRP A 35 3.51 13.42 -10.27
CA TRP A 35 4.12 14.58 -9.67
C TRP A 35 3.04 15.55 -9.13
N PRO A 36 3.16 15.97 -7.85
CA PRO A 36 2.22 16.92 -7.26
C PRO A 36 2.47 18.38 -7.64
N GLY A 37 3.65 18.73 -8.15
CA GLY A 37 3.98 20.07 -8.61
C GLY A 37 3.75 20.28 -10.11
N ASP A 38 4.31 21.35 -10.65
CA ASP A 38 4.30 21.61 -12.08
C ASP A 38 5.43 20.85 -12.81
N ASN A 39 5.29 20.75 -14.14
CA ASN A 39 6.23 20.00 -14.99
C ASN A 39 7.63 20.64 -15.04
N ASP A 40 7.74 21.95 -14.85
CA ASP A 40 9.00 22.67 -14.95
C ASP A 40 9.85 22.48 -13.69
N GLU A 41 9.21 22.45 -12.52
CA GLU A 41 9.82 22.05 -11.25
C GLU A 41 10.37 20.62 -11.34
N LEU A 42 9.57 19.68 -11.88
CA LEU A 42 9.98 18.30 -12.07
C LEU A 42 11.18 18.18 -13.00
N LYS A 43 11.12 18.83 -14.17
CA LYS A 43 12.24 18.89 -15.11
C LYS A 43 13.49 19.40 -14.42
N LYS A 44 13.39 20.53 -13.71
CA LYS A 44 14.52 21.13 -13.01
C LYS A 44 15.15 20.16 -12.01
N GLN A 45 14.36 19.50 -11.17
CA GLN A 45 14.89 18.53 -10.20
C GLN A 45 15.65 17.37 -10.84
N ILE A 46 15.22 16.97 -12.04
CA ILE A 46 15.85 15.87 -12.77
C ILE A 46 17.13 16.35 -13.45
N HIS A 47 17.09 17.51 -14.09
CA HIS A 47 18.28 18.16 -14.64
C HIS A 47 19.38 18.35 -13.60
N ASP A 48 19.03 18.77 -12.38
CA ASP A 48 19.99 19.00 -11.28
C ASP A 48 20.68 17.70 -10.83
N GLN A 49 20.13 16.51 -11.14
CA GLN A 49 20.68 15.20 -10.76
C GLN A 49 21.48 14.52 -11.87
N LEU A 50 21.40 15.01 -13.11
CA LEU A 50 22.15 14.43 -14.22
C LEU A 50 23.64 14.81 -14.13
N PRO A 51 24.55 13.90 -14.52
CA PRO A 51 25.97 14.23 -14.63
C PRO A 51 26.17 15.34 -15.67
N ASP A 52 27.21 16.14 -15.48
CA ASP A 52 27.70 17.05 -16.52
C ASP A 52 28.07 16.25 -17.78
N ARG A 53 27.79 16.82 -18.95
CA ARG A 53 28.19 16.22 -20.22
C ARG A 53 29.62 16.66 -20.55
N ASP A 54 30.42 15.71 -21.04
CA ASP A 54 31.81 15.95 -21.44
C ASP A 54 31.94 16.91 -22.63
N ASP A 55 30.87 17.09 -23.42
CA ASP A 55 30.82 17.90 -24.64
C ASP A 55 30.43 19.38 -24.42
N GLY A 56 30.17 19.78 -23.16
CA GLY A 56 29.78 21.15 -22.82
C GLY A 56 28.35 21.54 -23.24
N SER A 57 27.55 20.59 -23.74
CA SER A 57 26.11 20.82 -23.95
C SER A 57 25.34 20.89 -22.63
N ASN A 58 24.18 21.55 -22.63
CA ASN A 58 23.35 21.65 -21.44
C ASN A 58 22.93 20.26 -20.95
N LYS A 59 23.03 20.02 -19.64
CA LYS A 59 22.57 18.77 -19.01
C LYS A 59 21.16 18.45 -19.45
N GLY A 60 20.93 17.25 -19.99
CA GLY A 60 19.59 16.69 -20.18
C GLY A 60 18.69 17.38 -21.22
N GLU A 61 19.21 18.25 -22.10
CA GLU A 61 18.42 18.92 -23.15
C GLU A 61 17.66 17.93 -24.05
N ASP A 62 18.20 16.71 -24.21
CA ASP A 62 17.63 15.65 -25.06
C ASP A 62 16.88 14.58 -24.25
N LEU A 63 16.95 14.64 -22.91
CA LEU A 63 16.39 13.64 -22.01
C LEU A 63 14.93 13.98 -21.74
N ASP A 64 14.09 13.64 -22.71
CA ASP A 64 12.65 13.64 -22.53
C ASP A 64 12.23 12.41 -21.72
N ILE A 65 12.52 12.46 -20.43
CA ILE A 65 12.13 11.49 -19.40
C ILE A 65 10.62 11.19 -19.44
N PHE A 66 9.78 12.12 -19.90
CA PHE A 66 8.34 11.92 -19.99
C PHE A 66 7.95 10.96 -21.13
N LYS A 67 8.87 10.66 -22.05
CA LYS A 67 8.66 9.65 -23.10
C LYS A 67 8.82 8.23 -22.60
N TRP A 68 9.54 8.00 -21.50
CA TRP A 68 9.93 6.66 -21.09
C TRP A 68 9.06 6.13 -19.95
N PRO A 69 8.64 4.86 -20.05
CA PRO A 69 7.83 4.23 -19.02
C PRO A 69 8.76 3.70 -17.90
N TYR A 70 8.57 4.12 -16.65
CA TYR A 70 9.43 3.76 -15.51
C TYR A 70 8.69 2.96 -14.44
N SER A 71 9.33 1.90 -13.93
CA SER A 71 8.90 1.28 -12.67
C SER A 71 9.35 2.19 -11.52
N LEU A 72 8.41 2.58 -10.67
CA LEU A 72 8.63 3.61 -9.65
C LEU A 72 8.31 3.06 -8.26
N ILE A 73 9.16 3.45 -7.31
CA ILE A 73 8.84 3.38 -5.89
C ILE A 73 8.36 4.77 -5.48
N VAL A 74 7.08 4.89 -5.16
CA VAL A 74 6.47 6.16 -4.74
C VAL A 74 6.26 6.12 -3.24
N VAL A 75 6.96 7.00 -2.52
CA VAL A 75 6.85 7.11 -1.07
C VAL A 75 6.09 8.36 -0.72
N TYR A 76 5.00 8.16 0.01
CA TYR A 76 4.25 9.22 0.65
C TYR A 76 4.58 9.22 2.13
N ALA A 77 4.94 10.38 2.67
CA ALA A 77 5.21 10.53 4.09
C ALA A 77 4.73 11.90 4.55
N GLN A 78 4.13 11.96 5.73
CA GLN A 78 3.61 13.20 6.31
C GLN A 78 3.75 13.21 7.83
N TRP A 79 3.66 14.42 8.37
CA TRP A 79 3.50 14.67 9.79
C TRP A 79 2.38 15.67 10.00
N VAL A 80 1.53 15.41 10.99
CA VAL A 80 0.45 16.29 11.40
C VAL A 80 0.68 16.74 12.83
N ASN A 81 0.54 18.05 13.05
CA ASN A 81 0.57 18.61 14.40
C ASN A 81 -0.70 18.23 15.16
N ILE A 82 -0.61 17.20 16.00
CA ILE A 82 -1.72 16.72 16.83
C ILE A 82 -1.48 17.19 18.27
N PRO A 83 -2.44 17.88 18.91
CA PRO A 83 -2.30 18.29 20.31
C PRO A 83 -2.00 17.11 21.23
N GLY A 84 -0.93 17.22 22.01
CA GLY A 84 -0.48 16.17 22.95
C GLY A 84 0.42 15.08 22.37
N GLU A 85 0.70 15.11 21.07
CA GLU A 85 1.71 14.24 20.44
C GLU A 85 3.10 14.92 20.43
N PRO A 86 4.20 14.16 20.23
CA PRO A 86 5.53 14.73 20.09
C PRO A 86 5.63 15.79 18.99
N SER A 87 6.44 16.81 19.26
CA SER A 87 6.79 17.84 18.27
C SER A 87 7.43 17.22 17.02
N PHE A 88 7.31 17.93 15.90
CA PHE A 88 7.92 17.53 14.64
C PHE A 88 9.43 17.25 14.78
N SER A 89 9.81 16.02 14.43
CA SER A 89 11.16 15.60 14.05
C SER A 89 11.24 15.34 12.54
N SER A 90 12.39 15.68 11.97
CA SER A 90 12.71 15.44 10.56
C SER A 90 13.30 14.05 10.27
N ASP A 91 13.55 13.24 11.31
CA ASP A 91 14.33 12.00 11.20
C ASP A 91 13.76 10.99 10.20
N LEU A 92 12.43 10.76 10.24
CA LEU A 92 11.77 9.86 9.29
C LEU A 92 12.00 10.33 7.84
N PHE A 93 11.84 11.63 7.59
CA PHE A 93 11.98 12.22 6.27
C PHE A 93 13.44 12.19 5.80
N HIS A 94 14.40 12.38 6.69
CA HIS A 94 15.83 12.22 6.38
C HIS A 94 16.15 10.76 6.04
N LYS A 95 15.71 9.78 6.84
CA LYS A 95 15.89 8.34 6.52
C LYS A 95 15.31 7.97 5.14
N ILE A 96 14.14 8.51 4.78
CA ILE A 96 13.55 8.32 3.44
C ILE A 96 14.44 8.96 2.36
N ARG A 97 14.94 10.16 2.59
CA ARG A 97 15.83 10.89 1.66
C ARG A 97 17.23 10.28 1.53
N ASP A 98 17.70 9.60 2.55
CA ASP A 98 19.04 9.03 2.55
C ASP A 98 19.04 7.55 2.12
N THR A 99 17.86 6.95 1.96
CA THR A 99 17.75 5.58 1.42
C THR A 99 18.45 5.47 0.05
N PRO A 100 19.37 4.50 -0.14
CA PRO A 100 20.05 4.26 -1.40
C PRO A 100 19.07 4.07 -2.56
N HIS A 101 19.41 4.60 -3.74
CA HIS A 101 18.55 4.61 -4.92
C HIS A 101 19.36 4.29 -6.19
N SER A 102 18.65 3.88 -7.25
CA SER A 102 19.28 3.35 -8.46
C SER A 102 19.95 4.41 -9.34
N TRP A 103 19.34 5.59 -9.52
CA TRP A 103 19.96 6.73 -10.23
C TRP A 103 19.13 8.03 -10.21
N LEU A 104 17.81 7.96 -9.96
CA LEU A 104 16.92 9.14 -9.96
C LEU A 104 16.07 9.23 -8.70
N LYS A 105 16.10 10.39 -8.02
CA LYS A 105 15.34 10.66 -6.80
C LYS A 105 14.68 12.03 -6.83
N ILE A 106 13.37 12.04 -7.06
CA ILE A 106 12.60 13.29 -7.13
C ILE A 106 11.84 13.47 -5.81
N VAL A 107 11.87 14.68 -5.24
CA VAL A 107 11.29 14.94 -3.92
C VAL A 107 10.47 16.23 -3.96
N LYS A 108 9.17 16.13 -3.66
CA LYS A 108 8.36 17.28 -3.26
C LYS A 108 8.33 17.33 -1.73
N SER A 109 8.65 18.50 -1.17
CA SER A 109 8.71 18.70 0.28
C SER A 109 8.04 20.00 0.69
N THR A 110 7.11 19.92 1.63
CA THR A 110 6.46 21.07 2.28
C THR A 110 7.02 21.37 3.66
N LEU A 111 8.11 20.71 4.08
CA LEU A 111 8.68 20.89 5.43
C LEU A 111 8.99 22.36 5.78
N LYS A 112 9.34 23.20 4.79
CA LYS A 112 9.60 24.64 4.99
C LYS A 112 8.33 25.51 4.99
N HIS A 113 7.27 25.02 4.35
CA HIS A 113 6.01 25.72 4.15
C HIS A 113 4.86 24.74 4.38
N PRO A 114 4.44 24.51 5.64
CA PRO A 114 3.40 23.55 5.98
C PRO A 114 2.13 23.81 5.18
N GLN A 115 1.52 22.74 4.68
CA GLN A 115 0.31 22.80 3.87
C GLN A 115 -0.87 22.14 4.59
N PRO A 116 -2.12 22.55 4.29
CA PRO A 116 -3.30 21.85 4.78
C PRO A 116 -3.32 20.38 4.34
N MET A 117 -3.84 19.51 5.20
CA MET A 117 -3.98 18.08 4.90
C MET A 117 -4.80 17.80 3.64
N SER A 118 -5.78 18.63 3.32
CA SER A 118 -6.57 18.51 2.08
C SER A 118 -5.71 18.66 0.82
N GLU A 119 -4.71 19.52 0.87
CA GLU A 119 -3.78 19.72 -0.24
C GLU A 119 -2.78 18.56 -0.33
N ILE A 120 -2.18 18.18 0.80
CA ILE A 120 -1.24 17.03 0.86
C ILE A 120 -1.92 15.73 0.41
N ALA A 121 -3.15 15.47 0.87
CA ALA A 121 -3.90 14.28 0.47
C ALA A 121 -4.21 14.25 -1.03
N SER A 122 -4.45 15.41 -1.65
CA SER A 122 -4.68 15.49 -3.11
C SER A 122 -3.45 15.06 -3.92
N TRP A 123 -2.25 15.25 -3.37
CA TRP A 123 -0.98 14.84 -3.97
C TRP A 123 -0.73 13.33 -3.91
N TRP A 124 -1.45 12.63 -3.03
CA TRP A 124 -1.34 11.18 -2.86
C TRP A 124 -2.25 10.40 -3.81
N LEU A 125 -3.07 11.12 -4.58
CA LEU A 125 -3.98 10.54 -5.56
C LEU A 125 -3.30 10.44 -6.92
N PHE A 126 -3.26 9.22 -7.48
CA PHE A 126 -2.87 9.07 -8.87
C PHE A 126 -3.95 9.63 -9.78
N LYS A 127 -3.59 10.61 -10.61
CA LYS A 127 -4.54 11.33 -11.48
C LYS A 127 -5.12 10.46 -12.62
N LYS A 128 -4.56 9.26 -12.83
CA LYS A 128 -4.99 8.32 -13.86
C LYS A 128 -6.26 7.58 -13.40
N LYS A 129 -7.21 7.35 -14.32
CA LYS A 129 -8.47 6.64 -14.01
C LYS A 129 -8.27 5.19 -13.55
N ARG A 130 -7.17 4.57 -13.97
CA ARG A 130 -6.81 3.18 -13.67
C ARG A 130 -5.30 3.00 -13.83
N GLU A 131 -4.71 2.15 -13.01
CA GLU A 131 -3.27 1.90 -12.98
C GLU A 131 -2.80 1.36 -14.33
N PHE A 132 -3.44 0.27 -14.79
CA PHE A 132 -3.15 -0.37 -16.07
C PHE A 132 -4.43 -0.74 -16.82
N PRO A 133 -4.42 -0.69 -18.17
CA PRO A 133 -5.56 -1.08 -19.00
C PRO A 133 -5.70 -2.60 -19.18
N TYR A 134 -5.30 -3.39 -18.19
CA TYR A 134 -5.23 -4.85 -18.25
C TYR A 134 -6.10 -5.50 -17.15
N PRO A 135 -6.54 -6.76 -17.29
CA PRO A 135 -7.07 -7.52 -16.16
C PRO A 135 -5.98 -7.75 -15.09
N TYR A 136 -6.38 -8.10 -13.88
CA TYR A 136 -5.46 -8.27 -12.75
C TYR A 136 -5.90 -9.37 -11.78
N VAL A 137 -4.93 -9.88 -11.02
CA VAL A 137 -5.12 -10.80 -9.91
C VAL A 137 -4.76 -10.05 -8.63
N LYS A 138 -5.76 -9.84 -7.78
CA LYS A 138 -5.67 -9.03 -6.57
C LYS A 138 -5.14 -9.84 -5.37
N ARG A 139 -4.36 -9.19 -4.50
CA ARG A 139 -4.15 -9.62 -3.11
C ARG A 139 -4.22 -8.42 -2.20
N THR A 140 -4.89 -8.55 -1.07
CA THR A 140 -4.91 -7.50 -0.05
C THR A 140 -4.92 -8.11 1.33
N ASN A 141 -3.83 -7.90 2.06
CA ASN A 141 -3.57 -8.57 3.32
C ASN A 141 -3.10 -7.58 4.38
N THR A 142 -3.29 -7.95 5.63
CA THR A 142 -2.82 -7.21 6.80
C THR A 142 -2.06 -8.15 7.72
N THR A 143 -1.16 -7.61 8.51
CA THR A 143 -0.42 -8.35 9.53
C THR A 143 -0.40 -7.57 10.83
N LYS A 144 -0.30 -8.29 11.96
CA LYS A 144 -0.04 -7.71 13.29
C LYS A 144 1.36 -8.05 13.79
N GLU A 145 2.14 -8.76 12.98
CA GLU A 145 3.46 -9.20 13.38
C GLU A 145 4.36 -8.00 13.63
N LEU A 146 5.19 -8.11 14.68
CA LEU A 146 6.18 -7.11 15.08
C LEU A 146 7.62 -7.65 14.87
N ASP A 147 7.76 -8.68 14.02
CA ASP A 147 9.02 -9.38 13.74
C ASP A 147 9.23 -9.69 12.25
N LEU A 148 8.57 -8.94 11.35
CA LEU A 148 8.80 -8.96 9.90
C LEU A 148 10.29 -8.80 9.54
N SER A 149 11.06 -8.03 10.32
CA SER A 149 12.50 -7.86 10.17
C SER A 149 13.27 -9.16 10.33
N LYS A 150 12.78 -10.07 11.19
CA LYS A 150 13.35 -11.41 11.42
C LYS A 150 12.80 -12.45 10.45
N ARG A 151 11.65 -12.18 9.84
CA ARG A 151 11.00 -13.04 8.83
C ARG A 151 11.49 -12.77 7.40
N GLU A 152 12.49 -11.91 7.24
CA GLU A 152 13.08 -11.55 5.95
C GLU A 152 12.05 -10.98 4.96
N TRP A 153 10.96 -10.39 5.47
CA TRP A 153 9.82 -9.99 4.65
C TRP A 153 10.20 -8.97 3.57
N SER A 154 10.98 -7.95 3.94
CA SER A 154 11.41 -6.91 3.00
C SER A 154 12.17 -7.47 1.80
N ALA A 155 13.12 -8.38 2.05
CA ALA A 155 13.94 -9.00 1.01
C ALA A 155 13.10 -9.90 0.11
N TRP A 156 12.31 -10.78 0.73
CA TRP A 156 11.39 -11.66 0.01
C TRP A 156 10.41 -10.86 -0.87
N PHE A 157 9.76 -9.83 -0.32
CA PHE A 157 8.81 -9.01 -1.07
C PHE A 157 9.47 -8.27 -2.23
N ALA A 158 10.66 -7.71 -2.02
CA ALA A 158 11.43 -7.04 -3.08
C ALA A 158 11.78 -7.99 -4.23
N GLU A 159 12.15 -9.24 -3.92
CA GLU A 159 12.40 -10.28 -4.92
C GLU A 159 11.12 -10.60 -5.72
N ARG A 160 9.97 -10.78 -5.04
CA ARG A 160 8.68 -11.01 -5.71
C ARG A 160 8.31 -9.86 -6.66
N MET A 161 8.50 -8.60 -6.24
CA MET A 161 8.24 -7.43 -7.09
C MET A 161 9.18 -7.41 -8.30
N THR A 162 10.46 -7.68 -8.07
CA THR A 162 11.49 -7.72 -9.13
C THR A 162 11.18 -8.79 -10.17
N GLU A 163 10.75 -9.98 -9.75
CA GLU A 163 10.31 -11.06 -10.64
C GLU A 163 9.14 -10.62 -11.53
N ALA A 164 8.11 -10.00 -10.95
CA ALA A 164 6.96 -9.53 -11.71
C ALA A 164 7.35 -8.43 -12.71
N ILE A 165 8.14 -7.43 -12.30
CA ILE A 165 8.62 -6.36 -13.18
C ILE A 165 9.49 -6.90 -14.33
N ASN A 166 10.30 -7.93 -14.05
CA ASN A 166 11.12 -8.57 -15.07
C ASN A 166 10.30 -9.45 -16.03
N THR A 167 9.16 -9.95 -15.56
CA THR A 167 8.19 -10.70 -16.38
C THR A 167 7.42 -9.72 -17.25
N LYS A 168 7.86 -9.50 -18.50
CA LYS A 168 7.34 -8.47 -19.42
C LYS A 168 5.83 -8.53 -19.74
N THR A 169 5.14 -9.58 -19.32
CA THR A 169 3.68 -9.73 -19.44
C THR A 169 2.91 -9.34 -18.17
N LEU A 170 3.61 -9.04 -17.07
CA LEU A 170 3.04 -8.65 -15.80
C LEU A 170 3.33 -7.17 -15.51
N TYR A 171 2.43 -6.54 -14.76
CA TYR A 171 2.58 -5.17 -14.30
C TYR A 171 2.10 -5.05 -12.87
N VAL A 172 2.95 -4.54 -11.98
CA VAL A 172 2.65 -4.48 -10.54
C VAL A 172 1.99 -3.15 -10.18
N SER A 173 0.97 -3.24 -9.32
CA SER A 173 0.48 -2.14 -8.51
C SER A 173 0.41 -2.60 -7.06
N SER A 174 1.31 -2.08 -6.23
CA SER A 174 1.34 -2.39 -4.81
C SER A 174 1.31 -1.12 -3.98
N GLN A 175 0.53 -1.14 -2.91
CA GLN A 175 0.52 -0.10 -1.88
C GLN A 175 0.70 -0.75 -0.52
N LEU A 176 1.66 -0.25 0.27
CA LEU A 176 1.99 -0.74 1.60
C LEU A 176 1.79 0.40 2.60
N GLN A 177 0.80 0.25 3.46
CA GLN A 177 0.35 1.27 4.40
C GLN A 177 0.77 0.88 5.81
N LEU A 178 1.48 1.80 6.46
CA LEU A 178 1.84 1.69 7.87
C LEU A 178 0.61 1.94 8.76
N TYR A 179 0.35 1.02 9.69
CA TYR A 179 -0.68 1.18 10.73
C TYR A 179 -0.11 1.16 12.16
N GLY A 180 1.19 0.89 12.28
CA GLY A 180 1.92 0.64 13.53
C GLY A 180 1.90 1.79 14.54
N GLY A 181 2.49 1.52 15.70
CA GLY A 181 2.44 2.40 16.86
C GLY A 181 1.14 2.26 17.66
N THR A 182 1.27 2.10 18.97
CA THR A 182 0.12 2.00 19.90
C THR A 182 -0.72 3.30 19.95
N GLY A 183 -0.14 4.41 19.49
CA GLY A 183 -0.81 5.69 19.33
C GLY A 183 -1.76 5.75 18.12
N SER A 184 -1.65 4.81 17.17
CA SER A 184 -2.40 4.79 15.91
C SER A 184 -3.91 4.88 16.11
N MET A 185 -4.57 5.77 15.36
CA MET A 185 -6.04 5.81 15.37
C MET A 185 -6.67 4.60 14.73
N PHE A 186 -5.94 3.88 13.87
CA PHE A 186 -6.41 2.62 13.33
C PHE A 186 -6.65 1.62 14.47
N GLN A 187 -5.68 1.51 15.39
CA GLN A 187 -5.76 0.63 16.55
C GLN A 187 -6.68 1.18 17.65
N LYS A 188 -6.59 2.47 17.99
CA LYS A 188 -7.42 3.07 19.05
C LYS A 188 -8.92 3.06 18.74
N ASN A 189 -9.29 2.98 17.46
CA ASN A 189 -10.68 2.82 17.04
C ASN A 189 -11.17 1.36 17.11
N ALA A 190 -10.42 0.43 17.70
CA ALA A 190 -10.90 -0.92 17.99
C ALA A 190 -12.10 -0.88 18.95
N GLY A 191 -13.05 -1.80 18.78
CA GLY A 191 -14.19 -1.96 19.70
C GLY A 191 -15.20 -0.81 19.70
N ASN A 192 -15.04 0.22 18.86
CA ASN A 192 -15.92 1.39 18.80
C ASN A 192 -17.26 1.16 18.08
N GLY A 193 -17.69 -0.10 17.93
CA GLY A 193 -18.91 -0.48 17.23
C GLY A 193 -18.78 -0.69 15.71
N THR A 194 -17.57 -0.59 15.15
CA THR A 194 -17.34 -0.92 13.73
C THR A 194 -17.31 -2.43 13.47
N SER A 195 -17.63 -2.85 12.24
CA SER A 195 -17.60 -4.26 11.82
C SER A 195 -16.20 -4.78 11.47
N TYR A 196 -15.22 -3.89 11.31
CA TYR A 196 -13.84 -4.27 11.02
C TYR A 196 -13.09 -4.56 12.32
N CYS A 197 -12.69 -5.82 12.50
CA CYS A 197 -12.13 -6.33 13.76
C CYS A 197 -10.60 -6.42 13.80
N PHE A 198 -9.94 -6.44 12.64
CA PHE A 198 -8.47 -6.56 12.50
C PHE A 198 -7.73 -5.23 12.72
N ARG A 199 -8.11 -4.53 13.79
CA ARG A 199 -7.63 -3.19 14.18
C ARG A 199 -6.24 -3.21 14.83
N ASP A 200 -5.76 -4.38 15.20
CA ASP A 200 -4.40 -4.65 15.68
C ASP A 200 -3.38 -4.82 14.54
N ALA A 201 -3.76 -4.55 13.28
CA ALA A 201 -2.79 -4.58 12.19
C ALA A 201 -1.73 -3.47 12.34
N THR A 202 -0.47 -3.82 12.07
CA THR A 202 0.71 -2.94 12.12
C THR A 202 1.14 -2.52 10.72
N LEU A 203 0.86 -3.36 9.73
CA LEU A 203 1.13 -3.15 8.32
C LEU A 203 0.03 -3.81 7.49
N GLY A 204 -0.34 -3.20 6.37
CA GLY A 204 -1.19 -3.83 5.37
C GLY A 204 -0.87 -3.35 3.98
N GLY A 205 -1.35 -4.08 2.98
CA GLY A 205 -1.11 -3.65 1.62
C GLY A 205 -1.84 -4.45 0.56
N THR A 206 -1.85 -3.87 -0.64
CA THR A 206 -2.31 -4.48 -1.89
C THR A 206 -1.11 -4.96 -2.67
N TRP A 207 -1.16 -6.18 -3.22
CA TRP A 207 -0.10 -6.75 -4.05
C TRP A 207 -0.72 -7.18 -5.38
N ASP A 208 -1.24 -6.22 -6.12
CA ASP A 208 -2.02 -6.48 -7.32
C ASP A 208 -1.09 -6.64 -8.52
N VAL A 209 -1.31 -7.70 -9.30
CA VAL A 209 -0.58 -7.95 -10.55
C VAL A 209 -1.53 -7.94 -11.73
N PHE A 210 -1.28 -7.03 -12.64
CA PHE A 210 -1.97 -6.92 -13.92
C PHE A 210 -1.25 -7.77 -14.96
N TYR A 211 -1.98 -8.30 -15.94
CA TYR A 211 -1.40 -9.18 -16.95
C TYR A 211 -1.86 -8.87 -18.36
N LYS A 212 -0.91 -8.93 -19.29
CA LYS A 212 -1.15 -8.82 -20.73
C LYS A 212 -1.04 -10.20 -21.38
N GLY A 213 -2.11 -10.62 -22.03
CA GLY A 213 -2.18 -11.94 -22.68
C GLY A 213 -2.66 -13.01 -21.71
N SER A 214 -1.83 -14.02 -21.46
CA SER A 214 -2.21 -15.15 -20.60
C SER A 214 -2.32 -14.73 -19.13
N ARG A 215 -3.35 -15.24 -18.44
CA ARG A 215 -3.54 -15.08 -17.00
C ARG A 215 -2.56 -15.95 -16.19
N LYS A 216 -2.11 -17.08 -16.74
CA LYS A 216 -1.32 -18.08 -16.02
C LYS A 216 -0.08 -17.52 -15.30
N PRO A 217 0.76 -16.66 -15.92
CA PRO A 217 1.91 -16.10 -15.21
C PRO A 217 1.53 -15.25 -13.99
N ALA A 218 0.36 -14.59 -14.01
CA ALA A 218 -0.13 -13.82 -12.87
C ALA A 218 -0.66 -14.72 -11.75
N ASP A 219 -1.37 -15.79 -12.10
CA ASP A 219 -1.82 -16.79 -11.13
C ASP A 219 -0.60 -17.50 -10.50
N ASP A 220 0.35 -17.98 -11.31
CA ASP A 220 1.59 -18.64 -10.81
C ASP A 220 2.39 -17.73 -9.87
N TRP A 221 2.50 -16.44 -10.20
CA TRP A 221 3.19 -15.47 -9.35
C TRP A 221 2.47 -15.24 -8.03
N GLN A 222 1.13 -15.18 -8.03
CA GLN A 222 0.34 -15.03 -6.81
C GLN A 222 0.31 -16.29 -5.95
N ASP A 223 0.29 -17.48 -6.56
CA ASP A 223 0.33 -18.74 -5.82
C ASP A 223 1.63 -18.86 -5.00
N LEU A 224 2.76 -18.43 -5.57
CA LEU A 224 4.04 -18.34 -4.85
C LEU A 224 4.02 -17.27 -3.75
N ASN A 225 3.33 -16.13 -3.98
CA ASN A 225 3.16 -15.12 -2.94
C ASN A 225 2.33 -15.66 -1.77
N ASP A 226 1.24 -16.37 -2.06
CA ASP A 226 0.35 -16.96 -1.06
C ASP A 226 1.10 -18.01 -0.22
N ALA A 227 1.90 -18.86 -0.87
CA ALA A 227 2.75 -19.83 -0.18
C ALA A 227 3.82 -19.17 0.70
N GLY A 228 4.42 -18.07 0.24
CA GLY A 228 5.43 -17.32 1.01
C GLY A 228 4.85 -16.44 2.11
N MET A 229 3.61 -15.97 1.98
CA MET A 229 2.95 -15.05 2.90
C MET A 229 2.91 -15.60 4.33
N GLN A 230 2.62 -16.88 4.51
CA GLN A 230 2.53 -17.50 5.83
C GLN A 230 3.87 -17.46 6.59
N LYS A 231 4.96 -17.65 5.84
CA LYS A 231 6.32 -17.64 6.38
C LYS A 231 6.81 -16.22 6.64
N HIS A 232 6.67 -15.36 5.64
CA HIS A 232 7.34 -14.06 5.59
C HIS A 232 6.51 -12.91 6.16
N PHE A 233 5.18 -12.89 5.96
CA PHE A 233 4.35 -11.71 6.26
C PHE A 233 3.40 -11.89 7.44
N SER A 234 2.60 -12.96 7.44
CA SER A 234 1.65 -13.20 8.52
C SER A 234 1.33 -14.68 8.62
N PRO A 235 1.43 -15.31 9.81
CA PRO A 235 1.05 -16.71 9.98
C PRO A 235 -0.46 -16.94 9.80
N ALA A 236 -1.27 -15.89 9.88
CA ALA A 236 -2.71 -15.92 9.67
C ALA A 236 -3.08 -15.16 8.39
N ASP A 237 -4.01 -15.70 7.62
CA ASP A 237 -4.60 -15.01 6.47
C ASP A 237 -5.64 -13.99 6.97
N ARG A 238 -5.30 -12.70 6.86
CA ARG A 238 -6.12 -11.57 7.34
C ARG A 238 -6.31 -10.56 6.23
N ARG A 239 -7.55 -10.46 5.75
CA ARG A 239 -7.96 -9.68 4.58
C ARG A 239 -8.85 -8.52 4.97
N VAL A 240 -9.02 -7.60 4.03
CA VAL A 240 -9.91 -6.43 4.14
C VAL A 240 -11.02 -6.52 3.10
N LEU A 241 -12.24 -6.15 3.46
CA LEU A 241 -13.42 -6.32 2.60
C LEU A 241 -13.32 -5.57 1.25
N TRP A 242 -12.73 -4.37 1.24
CA TRP A 242 -12.55 -3.58 0.02
C TRP A 242 -11.55 -4.23 -0.97
N GLY A 243 -10.68 -5.09 -0.45
CA GLY A 243 -9.65 -5.81 -1.18
C GLY A 243 -9.96 -7.29 -1.39
N SER A 244 -11.24 -7.71 -1.34
CA SER A 244 -11.60 -9.13 -1.38
C SER A 244 -11.14 -9.86 -2.66
N TYR A 245 -10.74 -11.13 -2.51
CA TYR A 245 -10.21 -11.97 -3.59
C TYR A 245 -10.41 -13.46 -3.29
N GLY A 246 -10.32 -14.31 -4.33
CA GLY A 246 -10.43 -15.77 -4.20
C GLY A 246 -11.87 -16.27 -4.18
N GLU A 247 -12.19 -17.15 -3.22
CA GLU A 247 -13.53 -17.72 -3.04
C GLU A 247 -14.56 -16.62 -2.71
N TRP A 248 -15.71 -16.70 -3.39
CA TRP A 248 -16.78 -15.69 -3.38
C TRP A 248 -17.95 -16.06 -2.46
N ASP A 249 -17.91 -17.24 -1.86
CA ASP A 249 -18.87 -17.65 -0.84
C ASP A 249 -18.35 -17.29 0.57
N MET A 250 -18.94 -16.25 1.19
CA MET A 250 -18.54 -15.77 2.54
C MET A 250 -18.56 -16.90 3.57
N LYS A 251 -19.45 -17.89 3.42
CA LYS A 251 -19.56 -19.04 4.34
C LYS A 251 -18.25 -19.81 4.49
N LYS A 252 -17.44 -19.83 3.43
CA LYS A 252 -16.19 -20.59 3.35
C LYS A 252 -14.96 -19.78 3.75
N VAL A 253 -15.07 -18.45 3.77
CA VAL A 253 -13.91 -17.54 3.90
C VAL A 253 -14.07 -16.46 4.97
N TRP A 254 -15.17 -16.42 5.71
CA TRP A 254 -15.42 -15.38 6.71
C TRP A 254 -14.28 -15.23 7.71
N GLN A 255 -13.60 -16.33 8.04
CA GLN A 255 -12.47 -16.38 8.98
C GLN A 255 -11.27 -15.54 8.53
N PHE A 256 -11.17 -15.24 7.23
CA PHE A 256 -10.14 -14.35 6.71
C PHE A 256 -10.53 -12.87 6.79
N TYR A 257 -11.80 -12.55 7.04
CA TYR A 257 -12.32 -11.17 7.06
C TYR A 257 -12.80 -10.73 8.45
N TYR A 258 -13.12 -11.68 9.32
CA TYR A 258 -13.68 -11.45 10.64
C TYR A 258 -13.06 -12.39 11.67
N ASP A 259 -12.94 -11.92 12.91
CA ASP A 259 -12.85 -12.81 14.05
C ASP A 259 -14.23 -13.42 14.36
N GLU A 260 -14.22 -14.55 15.07
CA GLU A 260 -15.43 -15.30 15.39
C GLU A 260 -16.46 -14.49 16.21
N PRO A 261 -16.07 -13.71 17.25
CA PRO A 261 -17.01 -12.86 17.97
C PRO A 261 -17.71 -11.83 17.08
N THR A 262 -16.95 -11.18 16.20
CA THR A 262 -17.48 -10.17 15.28
C THR A 262 -18.39 -10.80 14.24
N TYR A 263 -17.97 -11.91 13.62
CA TYR A 263 -18.80 -12.60 12.64
C TYR A 263 -20.12 -13.07 13.25
N THR A 264 -20.07 -13.70 14.43
CA THR A 264 -21.25 -14.16 15.17
C THR A 264 -22.22 -13.01 15.47
N LYS A 265 -21.69 -11.88 15.96
CA LYS A 265 -22.50 -10.67 16.21
C LYS A 265 -23.16 -10.17 14.92
N LEU A 266 -22.41 -10.10 13.82
CA LEU A 266 -22.93 -9.65 12.53
C LEU A 266 -24.00 -10.61 11.99
N ARG A 267 -23.86 -11.93 12.17
CA ARG A 267 -24.90 -12.91 11.82
C ARG A 267 -26.21 -12.65 12.56
N GLY A 268 -26.13 -12.32 13.85
CA GLY A 268 -27.27 -11.93 14.68
C GLY A 268 -27.92 -10.62 14.22
N ILE A 269 -27.11 -9.61 13.89
CA ILE A 269 -27.58 -8.34 13.31
C ILE A 269 -28.32 -8.61 11.99
N ARG A 270 -27.75 -9.41 11.08
CA ARG A 270 -28.42 -9.77 9.83
C ARG A 270 -29.74 -10.49 10.06
N ARG A 271 -29.81 -11.43 11.02
CA ARG A 271 -31.08 -12.09 11.39
C ARG A 271 -32.15 -11.10 11.84
N LYS A 272 -31.76 -10.07 12.60
CA LYS A 272 -32.68 -9.05 13.11
C LYS A 272 -33.15 -8.07 12.03
N PHE A 273 -32.26 -7.59 11.18
CA PHE A 273 -32.52 -6.47 10.28
C PHE A 273 -32.74 -6.86 8.80
N ASP A 274 -32.27 -8.04 8.39
CA ASP A 274 -32.55 -8.62 7.07
C ASP A 274 -33.01 -10.09 7.20
N PRO A 275 -34.11 -10.35 7.92
CA PRO A 275 -34.56 -11.71 8.22
C PRO A 275 -34.90 -12.53 6.96
N HIS A 276 -35.30 -11.87 5.87
CA HIS A 276 -35.70 -12.52 4.62
C HIS A 276 -34.63 -12.46 3.52
N GLY A 277 -33.46 -11.85 3.79
CA GLY A 277 -32.38 -11.76 2.81
C GLY A 277 -32.65 -10.79 1.67
N LEU A 278 -33.54 -9.80 1.86
CA LEU A 278 -33.90 -8.82 0.85
C LEU A 278 -32.69 -7.99 0.40
N PHE A 279 -31.74 -7.75 1.31
CA PHE A 279 -30.52 -6.98 1.03
C PHE A 279 -29.31 -7.87 0.74
N THR A 280 -29.52 -9.15 0.47
CA THR A 280 -28.46 -10.12 0.16
C THR A 280 -28.20 -10.17 -1.33
N ALA A 281 -27.36 -9.26 -1.81
CA ALA A 281 -27.10 -9.13 -3.24
C ALA A 281 -26.32 -10.32 -3.84
N ASN A 282 -25.50 -11.02 -3.04
CA ASN A 282 -24.64 -12.10 -3.52
C ASN A 282 -24.20 -13.04 -2.36
N PRO A 283 -23.53 -14.18 -2.66
CA PRO A 283 -23.01 -15.11 -1.64
C PRO A 283 -21.88 -14.54 -0.75
N PHE A 284 -21.23 -13.46 -1.18
CA PHE A 284 -20.19 -12.78 -0.41
C PHE A 284 -20.79 -11.81 0.62
N CYS A 285 -21.71 -12.32 1.45
CA CYS A 285 -22.43 -11.58 2.47
C CYS A 285 -22.43 -12.37 3.78
N VAL A 286 -22.19 -11.71 4.92
CA VAL A 286 -22.19 -12.32 6.27
C VAL A 286 -23.44 -13.14 6.49
N GLU A 287 -23.36 -14.43 6.80
CA GLU A 287 -24.54 -15.28 6.92
C GLU A 287 -25.58 -14.78 7.92
N ARG A 288 -26.83 -15.21 7.75
CA ARG A 288 -27.82 -15.05 8.81
C ARG A 288 -27.50 -16.03 9.94
N ALA A 289 -27.74 -15.64 11.19
CA ALA A 289 -27.77 -16.61 12.28
C ALA A 289 -28.89 -17.62 12.04
N ASP A 290 -28.66 -18.87 12.44
CA ASP A 290 -29.68 -19.92 12.33
C ASP A 290 -30.91 -19.56 13.16
N GLN A 291 -32.08 -20.09 12.79
CA GLN A 291 -33.27 -19.97 13.64
C GLN A 291 -33.07 -20.89 14.85
N GLU A 292 -33.30 -20.33 16.04
CA GLU A 292 -33.37 -21.13 17.28
C GLU A 292 -34.65 -21.96 17.28
#